data_AF-A0A821BKJ7-F1
#
_entry.id   AF-A0A821BKJ7-F1
#
_cell.length_a   1.000
_cell.length_b   1.000
_cell.length_c   1.000
_cell.angle_alpha   90.00
_cell.angle_beta   90.00
_cell.angle_gamma   90.00
#
_symmetry.space_group_name_H-M   'P 1'
#
loop_
_entity.id
_entity.type
_entity.pdbx_description
1 polymer ?
#
loop_
_entity_poly.entity_id
_entity_poly.type
_entity_poly.pdbx_seq_one_letter_code
_entity_poly.pdbx_strand_id
1 'polypeptide(L)'
;IPHACGLGSLPLLDNVELIKTKTEMIDNLREIEIAYSMLDQSNNTIESSEHPIDVHYKKLKCGLQPVDHNSEEFKIIEQYIIKTHAKTHDQYTLKLRELFKTTRDGEFDRFKKFQTVENHQLLWHGSRTTNFAGILSQGLRIAPPEAPVTGYMFGKGVYFADMVSKSANYCWTSKQSPEGLMLLCEVALGKMYECYKATSLSASNLPNGTHSVKGCGSTMPDPKEYYYTNDGLLIPMGHGVSSGARQTSLLYNEYIVYDTDQINMKYLLRIDFQYKY
;
A
#
# COMPACT_ATOMS: atom_id res chain seq x y z
N ILE A 1 8.27 -18.46 -17.83
CA ILE A 1 9.15 -17.43 -17.23
C ILE A 1 10.53 -18.05 -17.03
N PRO A 2 11.53 -17.69 -17.84
CA PRO A 2 12.89 -18.20 -17.73
C PRO A 2 13.49 -17.89 -16.35
N HIS A 3 14.19 -18.85 -15.75
CA HIS A 3 14.86 -18.72 -14.45
C HIS A 3 16.32 -19.17 -14.57
N ALA A 4 17.22 -18.47 -13.88
CA ALA A 4 18.62 -18.87 -13.77
C ALA A 4 18.84 -19.58 -12.42
N CYS A 5 18.97 -20.90 -12.44
CA CYS A 5 19.17 -21.74 -11.23
C CYS A 5 20.61 -22.21 -11.03
N GLY A 6 21.56 -21.69 -11.83
CA GLY A 6 22.94 -22.16 -11.83
C GLY A 6 23.02 -23.64 -12.20
N LEU A 7 23.75 -24.43 -11.40
CA LEU A 7 23.89 -25.88 -11.57
C LEU A 7 22.73 -26.68 -10.95
N GLY A 8 21.82 -26.03 -10.22
CA GLY A 8 20.68 -26.68 -9.56
C GLY A 8 19.49 -26.87 -10.49
N SER A 9 18.65 -27.86 -10.20
CA SER A 9 17.36 -28.03 -10.87
C SER A 9 16.37 -26.93 -10.44
N LEU A 10 15.41 -26.64 -11.30
CA LEU A 10 14.27 -25.79 -10.93
C LEU A 10 13.53 -26.42 -9.74
N PRO A 11 13.29 -25.67 -8.65
CA PRO A 11 12.53 -26.19 -7.52
C PRO A 11 11.08 -26.46 -7.92
N LEU A 12 10.50 -27.54 -7.40
CA LEU A 12 9.08 -27.82 -7.53
C LEU A 12 8.27 -26.75 -6.78
N LEU A 13 7.17 -26.31 -7.38
CA LEU A 13 6.22 -25.39 -6.75
C LEU A 13 5.18 -26.20 -5.98
N ASP A 14 5.56 -26.70 -4.81
CA ASP A 14 4.77 -27.67 -4.02
C ASP A 14 4.14 -27.10 -2.74
N ASN A 15 4.31 -25.80 -2.48
CA ASN A 15 3.75 -25.14 -1.30
C ASN A 15 3.27 -23.71 -1.59
N VAL A 16 2.43 -23.22 -0.69
CA VAL A 16 1.73 -21.93 -0.82
C VAL A 16 2.72 -20.76 -0.73
N GLU A 17 3.74 -20.84 0.10
CA GLU A 17 4.76 -19.80 0.28
C GLU A 17 5.57 -19.58 -1.01
N LEU A 18 5.97 -20.65 -1.69
CA LEU A 18 6.66 -20.59 -2.98
C LEU A 18 5.74 -20.00 -4.06
N ILE A 19 4.47 -20.43 -4.12
CA ILE A 19 3.50 -19.87 -5.07
C ILE A 19 3.30 -18.37 -4.83
N LYS A 20 3.17 -17.95 -3.56
CA LYS A 20 3.06 -16.54 -3.19
C LYS A 20 4.28 -15.74 -3.65
N THR A 21 5.48 -16.25 -3.38
CA THR A 21 6.74 -15.59 -3.79
C THR A 21 6.85 -15.46 -5.30
N LYS A 22 6.43 -16.48 -6.06
CA LYS A 22 6.44 -16.42 -7.53
C LYS A 22 5.36 -15.51 -8.11
N THR A 23 4.20 -15.40 -7.45
CA THR A 23 3.14 -14.46 -7.83
C THR A 23 3.62 -13.02 -7.61
N GLU A 24 4.19 -12.73 -6.44
CA GLU A 24 4.81 -11.43 -6.15
C GLU A 24 5.94 -11.09 -7.13
N MET A 25 6.76 -12.08 -7.54
CA MET A 25 7.78 -11.88 -8.57
C MET A 25 7.16 -11.46 -9.91
N ILE A 26 6.06 -12.08 -10.33
CA ILE A 26 5.37 -11.75 -11.58
C ILE A 26 4.77 -10.34 -11.50
N ASP A 27 4.13 -10.00 -10.38
CA ASP A 27 3.55 -8.67 -10.17
C ASP A 27 4.64 -7.58 -10.25
N ASN A 28 5.78 -7.79 -9.59
CA ASN A 28 6.91 -6.86 -9.68
C ASN A 28 7.48 -6.74 -11.11
N LEU A 29 7.60 -7.85 -11.84
CA LEU A 29 8.08 -7.83 -13.22
C LEU A 29 7.14 -7.04 -14.14
N ARG A 30 5.83 -7.15 -13.93
CA ARG A 30 4.83 -6.35 -14.65
C ARG A 30 4.98 -4.86 -14.38
N GLU A 31 5.23 -4.47 -13.14
CA GLU A 31 5.47 -3.06 -12.81
C GLU A 31 6.77 -2.52 -13.42
N ILE A 32 7.82 -3.35 -13.45
CA ILE A 32 9.09 -3.00 -14.11
C ILE A 32 8.86 -2.79 -15.62
N GLU A 33 8.11 -3.67 -16.27
CA GLU A 33 7.78 -3.53 -17.70
C GLU A 33 7.02 -2.22 -17.98
N ILE A 34 6.05 -1.87 -17.13
CA ILE A 34 5.35 -0.60 -17.21
C ILE A 34 6.32 0.58 -17.06
N ALA A 35 7.22 0.53 -16.07
CA ALA A 35 8.22 1.58 -15.88
C ALA A 35 9.13 1.72 -17.12
N TYR A 36 9.58 0.61 -17.72
CA TYR A 36 10.34 0.64 -18.97
C TYR A 36 9.54 1.22 -20.14
N SER A 37 8.26 0.87 -20.27
CA SER A 37 7.40 1.43 -21.31
C SER A 37 7.23 2.96 -21.19
N MET A 38 7.27 3.49 -19.95
CA MET A 38 7.25 4.94 -19.70
C MET A 38 8.58 5.60 -20.02
N LEU A 39 9.69 4.88 -19.83
CA LEU A 39 11.03 5.37 -20.17
C LEU A 39 11.30 5.34 -21.68
N ASP A 40 10.60 4.49 -22.44
CA ASP A 40 10.78 4.43 -23.88
C ASP A 40 10.54 5.80 -24.53
N GLN A 41 11.58 6.27 -25.22
CA GLN A 41 11.65 7.58 -25.87
C GLN A 41 11.22 7.50 -27.35
N SER A 42 10.93 6.29 -27.86
CA SER A 42 10.51 6.06 -29.24
C SER A 42 9.26 6.88 -29.66
N ASN A 43 8.44 7.28 -28.68
CA ASN A 43 7.22 8.09 -28.87
C ASN A 43 7.36 9.57 -28.45
N ASN A 44 8.56 10.04 -28.09
CA ASN A 44 8.73 11.43 -27.67
C ASN A 44 9.08 12.33 -28.87
N THR A 45 8.13 13.14 -29.34
CA THR A 45 8.46 14.43 -29.96
C THR A 45 8.99 15.33 -28.85
N ILE A 46 10.28 15.23 -28.54
CA ILE A 46 10.94 16.12 -27.60
C ILE A 46 10.89 17.52 -28.23
N GLU A 47 9.98 18.37 -27.77
CA GLU A 47 10.13 19.81 -27.97
C GLU A 47 11.46 20.20 -27.33
N SER A 48 12.33 20.87 -28.09
CA SER A 48 13.77 21.01 -27.82
C SER A 48 14.12 21.82 -26.56
N SER A 49 13.15 22.21 -25.73
CA SER A 49 13.32 23.08 -24.56
C SER A 49 12.96 22.43 -23.21
N GLU A 50 12.36 21.23 -23.19
CA GLU A 50 11.91 20.63 -21.92
C GLU A 50 12.97 19.75 -21.23
N HIS A 51 13.08 19.88 -19.91
CA HIS A 51 14.05 19.10 -19.12
C HIS A 51 13.63 17.62 -19.04
N PRO A 52 14.54 16.64 -19.20
CA PRO A 52 14.18 15.21 -19.24
C PRO A 52 13.42 14.70 -18.01
N ILE A 53 13.74 15.22 -16.82
CA ILE A 53 13.01 14.86 -15.58
C ILE A 53 11.54 15.27 -15.67
N ASP A 54 11.25 16.44 -16.24
CA ASP A 54 9.88 16.95 -16.37
C ASP A 54 9.07 16.10 -17.35
N VAL A 55 9.70 15.65 -18.44
CA VAL A 55 9.09 14.68 -19.38
C VAL A 55 8.69 13.40 -18.66
N HIS A 56 9.58 12.83 -17.84
CA HIS A 56 9.27 11.61 -17.08
C HIS A 56 8.21 11.85 -16.00
N TYR A 57 8.28 12.99 -15.30
CA TYR A 57 7.31 13.37 -14.29
C TYR A 57 5.89 13.52 -14.88
N LYS A 58 5.74 14.15 -16.06
CA LYS A 58 4.46 14.23 -16.77
C LYS A 58 3.88 12.84 -17.09
N LYS A 59 4.72 11.86 -17.44
CA LYS A 59 4.27 10.48 -17.69
C LYS A 59 3.71 9.80 -16.43
N LEU A 60 4.09 10.25 -15.23
CA LEU A 60 3.52 9.75 -13.98
C LEU A 60 2.08 10.20 -13.78
N LYS A 61 1.57 11.22 -14.49
CA LYS A 61 0.16 11.68 -14.40
C LYS A 61 -0.34 11.81 -12.95
N CYS A 62 0.56 12.29 -12.08
CA CYS A 62 0.34 12.40 -10.65
C CYS A 62 1.11 13.61 -10.13
N GLY A 63 0.37 14.60 -9.64
CA GLY A 63 0.96 15.74 -8.94
C GLY A 63 1.56 15.30 -7.62
N LEU A 64 2.83 15.67 -7.38
CA LEU A 64 3.55 15.48 -6.12
C LEU A 64 3.93 16.84 -5.58
N GLN A 65 3.26 17.29 -4.52
CA GLN A 65 3.57 18.56 -3.87
C GLN A 65 4.29 18.30 -2.54
N PRO A 66 5.53 18.81 -2.35
CA PRO A 66 6.25 18.63 -1.09
C PRO A 66 5.51 19.30 0.06
N VAL A 67 5.44 18.61 1.19
CA VAL A 67 4.88 19.13 2.45
C VAL A 67 6.01 19.68 3.31
N ASP A 68 5.84 20.89 3.83
CA ASP A 68 6.81 21.52 4.73
C ASP A 68 6.99 20.69 6.00
N HIS A 69 8.23 20.39 6.35
CA HIS A 69 8.61 19.61 7.54
C HIS A 69 8.14 20.27 8.85
N ASN A 70 7.96 21.59 8.86
CA ASN A 70 7.48 22.33 10.03
C ASN A 70 5.95 22.35 10.17
N SER A 71 5.23 21.93 9.12
CA SER A 71 3.77 21.93 9.10
C SER A 71 3.17 20.95 10.10
N GLU A 72 1.95 21.26 10.56
CA GLU A 72 1.19 20.35 11.44
C GLU A 72 0.92 19.01 10.76
N GLU A 73 0.63 19.03 9.47
CA GLU A 73 0.37 17.85 8.66
C GLU A 73 1.56 16.88 8.64
N PHE A 74 2.79 17.39 8.42
CA PHE A 74 3.99 16.57 8.47
C PHE A 74 4.18 15.93 9.85
N LYS A 75 3.98 16.70 10.92
CA LYS A 75 4.09 16.23 12.31
C LYS A 75 3.05 15.16 12.64
N ILE A 76 1.81 15.31 12.19
CA ILE A 76 0.76 14.29 12.38
C ILE A 76 1.17 12.96 11.70
N ILE A 77 1.68 13.01 10.47
CA ILE A 77 2.13 11.80 9.77
C ILE A 77 3.35 11.18 10.45
N GLU A 78 4.30 11.98 10.93
CA GLU A 78 5.44 11.49 11.71
C GLU A 78 4.99 10.80 13.01
N GLN A 79 4.04 11.38 13.73
CA GLN A 79 3.42 10.75 14.90
C GLN A 79 2.69 9.46 14.54
N TYR A 80 1.99 9.43 13.41
CA TYR A 80 1.30 8.22 12.96
C TYR A 80 2.30 7.07 12.69
N ILE A 81 3.46 7.37 12.09
CA ILE A 81 4.56 6.41 11.90
C ILE A 81 5.06 5.90 13.26
N ILE A 82 5.40 6.81 14.19
CA ILE A 82 5.98 6.45 15.49
C ILE A 82 5.03 5.56 16.29
N LYS A 83 3.76 5.97 16.42
CA LYS A 83 2.77 5.29 17.26
C LYS A 83 2.38 3.91 16.73
N THR A 84 2.35 3.76 15.41
CA THR A 84 1.90 2.51 14.77
C THR A 84 3.02 1.60 14.30
N HIS A 85 4.24 1.82 14.80
CA HIS A 85 5.34 0.87 14.61
C HIS A 85 5.13 -0.35 15.50
N ALA A 86 4.91 -1.50 14.88
CA ALA A 86 4.59 -2.72 15.59
C ALA A 86 5.76 -3.30 16.38
N LYS A 87 5.51 -3.73 17.63
CA LYS A 87 6.55 -4.25 18.54
C LYS A 87 7.26 -5.51 18.04
N THR A 88 6.61 -6.33 17.21
CA THR A 88 7.23 -7.54 16.64
C THR A 88 8.09 -7.26 15.41
N HIS A 89 8.10 -6.03 14.89
CA HIS A 89 8.92 -5.61 13.75
C HIS A 89 10.07 -4.74 14.23
N ASP A 90 10.90 -5.27 15.11
CA ASP A 90 11.92 -4.52 15.85
C ASP A 90 13.30 -4.53 15.18
N GLN A 91 13.43 -5.09 13.98
CA GLN A 91 14.69 -5.14 13.22
C GLN A 91 15.12 -3.79 12.66
N TYR A 92 14.20 -2.84 12.53
CA TYR A 92 14.43 -1.49 12.05
C TYR A 92 13.51 -0.48 12.76
N THR A 93 13.91 0.78 12.75
CA THR A 93 13.03 1.93 13.00
C THR A 93 12.79 2.68 11.68
N LEU A 94 11.73 3.48 11.62
CA LEU A 94 11.37 4.24 10.44
C LEU A 94 11.57 5.73 10.70
N LYS A 95 12.24 6.41 9.77
CA LYS A 95 12.39 7.87 9.78
C LYS A 95 11.77 8.46 8.51
N LEU A 96 10.77 9.31 8.68
CA LEU A 96 10.21 10.09 7.58
C LEU A 96 11.27 11.07 7.06
N ARG A 97 11.55 11.01 5.76
CA ARG A 97 12.51 11.91 5.09
C ARG A 97 11.78 13.00 4.34
N GLU A 98 10.86 12.62 3.47
CA GLU A 98 10.05 13.55 2.69
C GLU A 98 8.60 13.08 2.66
N LEU A 99 7.70 14.04 2.65
CA LEU A 99 6.26 13.82 2.52
C LEU A 99 5.76 14.63 1.33
N PHE A 100 5.03 13.97 0.43
CA PHE A 100 4.43 14.61 -0.73
C PHE A 100 2.93 14.39 -0.70
N LYS A 101 2.14 15.45 -0.91
CA LYS A 101 0.73 15.31 -1.29
C LYS A 101 0.63 14.78 -2.70
N THR A 102 -0.22 13.79 -2.89
CA THR A 102 -0.45 13.16 -4.18
C THR A 102 -1.78 13.60 -4.75
N THR A 103 -1.79 13.99 -6.02
CA THR A 103 -3.02 14.26 -6.78
C THR A 103 -2.93 13.53 -8.11
N ARG A 104 -3.48 12.32 -8.17
CA ARG A 104 -3.43 11.51 -9.39
C ARG A 104 -4.58 11.85 -10.34
N ASP A 105 -4.26 11.93 -11.63
CA ASP A 105 -5.21 12.33 -12.68
C ASP A 105 -6.47 11.45 -12.67
N GLY A 106 -7.63 12.08 -12.48
CA GLY A 106 -8.95 11.46 -12.48
C GLY A 106 -9.24 10.50 -11.31
N GLU A 107 -8.32 10.30 -10.37
CA GLU A 107 -8.54 9.41 -9.21
C GLU A 107 -9.66 9.95 -8.31
N PHE A 108 -9.57 11.23 -7.95
CA PHE A 108 -10.57 11.85 -7.10
C PHE A 108 -11.96 11.86 -7.75
N ASP A 109 -12.05 12.03 -9.07
CA ASP A 109 -13.33 12.00 -9.79
C ASP A 109 -14.03 10.64 -9.70
N ARG A 110 -13.26 9.53 -9.75
CA ARG A 110 -13.80 8.19 -9.53
C ARG A 110 -14.14 7.95 -8.07
N PHE A 111 -13.32 8.46 -7.15
CA PHE A 111 -13.53 8.37 -5.70
C PHE A 111 -14.78 9.12 -5.23
N LYS A 112 -15.21 10.19 -5.92
CA LYS A 112 -16.42 10.97 -5.57
C LYS A 112 -17.67 10.11 -5.34
N LYS A 113 -17.83 9.00 -6.07
CA LYS A 113 -18.98 8.10 -5.91
C LYS A 113 -19.05 7.46 -4.51
N PHE A 114 -17.92 7.42 -3.79
CA PHE A 114 -17.81 6.88 -2.43
C PHE A 114 -17.81 7.94 -1.33
N GLN A 115 -17.85 9.24 -1.64
CA GLN A 115 -17.86 10.29 -0.60
C GLN A 115 -19.06 10.22 0.35
N THR A 116 -20.14 9.57 -0.08
CA THR A 116 -21.35 9.37 0.75
C THR A 116 -21.31 8.07 1.56
N VAL A 117 -20.31 7.22 1.32
CA VAL A 117 -20.07 6.02 2.10
C VAL A 117 -19.46 6.43 3.44
N GLU A 118 -19.89 5.80 4.53
CA GLU A 118 -19.33 6.07 5.86
C GLU A 118 -17.94 5.44 6.03
N ASN A 119 -17.27 5.73 7.15
CA ASN A 119 -16.03 5.06 7.55
C ASN A 119 -14.90 5.19 6.51
N HIS A 120 -14.41 6.41 6.34
CA HIS A 120 -13.20 6.70 5.57
C HIS A 120 -12.00 6.66 6.51
N GLN A 121 -10.95 5.92 6.13
CA GLN A 121 -9.72 5.82 6.91
C GLN A 121 -8.49 6.13 6.08
N LEU A 122 -7.52 6.81 6.69
CA LEU A 122 -6.20 7.02 6.12
C LEU A 122 -5.30 5.83 6.49
N LEU A 123 -4.98 4.98 5.52
CA LEU A 123 -4.31 3.69 5.78
C LEU A 123 -3.01 3.53 4.98
N TRP A 124 -2.10 2.73 5.53
CA TRP A 124 -0.78 2.48 4.97
C TRP A 124 -0.80 1.44 3.85
N HIS A 125 -0.12 1.73 2.75
CA HIS A 125 0.23 0.76 1.72
C HIS A 125 1.74 0.82 1.43
N GLY A 126 2.40 -0.33 1.46
CA GLY A 126 3.82 -0.45 1.13
C GLY A 126 3.99 -1.32 -0.10
N SER A 127 4.98 -1.00 -0.92
CA SER A 127 5.35 -1.74 -2.12
C SER A 127 6.81 -1.50 -2.44
N ARG A 128 7.41 -2.32 -3.32
CA ARG A 128 8.79 -2.11 -3.75
C ARG A 128 8.91 -0.79 -4.50
N THR A 129 10.03 -0.07 -4.33
CA THR A 129 10.29 1.19 -5.03
C THR A 129 10.12 1.09 -6.55
N THR A 130 10.47 -0.07 -7.15
CA THR A 130 10.29 -0.37 -8.57
C THR A 130 8.83 -0.26 -9.04
N ASN A 131 7.88 -0.46 -8.14
CA ASN A 131 6.46 -0.49 -8.47
C ASN A 131 5.82 0.90 -8.47
N PHE A 132 6.47 1.89 -7.86
CA PHE A 132 5.87 3.22 -7.68
C PHE A 132 5.68 3.99 -8.99
N ALA A 133 6.48 3.74 -10.03
CA ALA A 133 6.23 4.34 -11.34
C ALA A 133 4.86 3.92 -11.91
N GLY A 134 4.53 2.62 -11.83
CA GLY A 134 3.24 2.07 -12.23
C GLY A 134 2.10 2.51 -11.30
N ILE A 135 2.33 2.50 -9.99
CA ILE A 135 1.32 2.91 -9.00
C ILE A 135 0.95 4.39 -9.16
N LEU A 136 1.93 5.29 -9.33
CA LEU A 136 1.65 6.72 -9.48
C LEU A 136 0.90 7.02 -10.78
N SER A 137 1.24 6.34 -11.87
CA SER A 137 0.63 6.56 -13.19
C SER A 137 -0.72 5.89 -13.41
N GLN A 138 -0.95 4.72 -12.83
CA GLN A 138 -2.15 3.92 -13.07
C GLN A 138 -3.05 3.81 -11.83
N GLY A 139 -2.51 4.07 -10.64
CA GLY A 139 -3.15 3.81 -9.35
C GLY A 139 -2.84 2.41 -8.82
N LEU A 140 -3.31 2.13 -7.61
CA LEU A 140 -3.29 0.78 -7.06
C LEU A 140 -4.25 -0.12 -7.83
N ARG A 141 -3.82 -1.36 -8.13
CA ARG A 141 -4.56 -2.30 -8.97
C ARG A 141 -4.85 -3.59 -8.22
N ILE A 142 -6.00 -4.18 -8.53
CA ILE A 142 -6.33 -5.53 -8.09
C ILE A 142 -5.60 -6.52 -9.01
N ALA A 143 -5.07 -7.59 -8.43
CA ALA A 143 -4.43 -8.65 -9.18
C ALA A 143 -5.35 -9.18 -10.30
N PRO A 144 -4.82 -9.47 -11.50
CA PRO A 144 -5.64 -9.83 -12.65
C PRO A 144 -6.32 -11.20 -12.45
N PRO A 145 -7.41 -11.52 -13.18
CA PRO A 145 -8.18 -12.77 -13.01
C PRO A 145 -7.34 -14.04 -13.13
N GLU A 146 -6.28 -14.02 -13.94
CA GLU A 146 -5.39 -15.14 -14.23
C GLU A 146 -4.39 -15.44 -13.10
N ALA A 147 -4.12 -14.46 -12.23
CA ALA A 147 -3.25 -14.68 -11.07
C ALA A 147 -3.84 -15.74 -10.12
N PRO A 148 -3.05 -16.56 -9.44
CA PRO A 148 -3.60 -17.47 -8.43
C PRO A 148 -4.22 -16.68 -7.27
N VAL A 149 -5.32 -17.18 -6.70
CA VAL A 149 -5.89 -16.63 -5.45
C VAL A 149 -5.06 -17.07 -4.24
N THR A 150 -4.33 -18.19 -4.38
CA THR A 150 -3.40 -18.72 -3.38
C THR A 150 -2.35 -17.69 -3.01
N GLY A 151 -2.25 -17.37 -1.72
CA GLY A 151 -1.32 -16.36 -1.18
C GLY A 151 -1.99 -15.05 -0.73
N TYR A 152 -3.22 -14.80 -1.17
CA TYR A 152 -4.05 -13.70 -0.67
C TYR A 152 -4.96 -14.17 0.46
N MET A 153 -4.82 -13.57 1.65
CA MET A 153 -5.55 -14.02 2.85
C MET A 153 -7.07 -13.85 2.72
N PHE A 154 -7.50 -12.81 2.02
CA PHE A 154 -8.90 -12.46 1.80
C PHE A 154 -9.25 -12.36 0.31
N GLY A 155 -8.53 -13.11 -0.54
CA GLY A 155 -8.68 -13.05 -1.99
C GLY A 155 -8.15 -11.77 -2.65
N LYS A 156 -8.38 -11.60 -3.94
CA LYS A 156 -7.76 -10.53 -4.74
C LYS A 156 -8.45 -9.20 -4.48
N GLY A 157 -7.76 -8.29 -3.82
CA GLY A 157 -8.17 -6.92 -3.57
C GLY A 157 -6.94 -6.04 -3.33
N VAL A 158 -7.16 -4.77 -3.03
CA VAL A 158 -6.07 -3.88 -2.61
C VAL A 158 -6.00 -3.91 -1.08
N TYR A 159 -4.82 -4.26 -0.57
CA TYR A 159 -4.58 -4.46 0.87
C TYR A 159 -3.94 -3.22 1.48
N PHE A 160 -4.46 -2.85 2.65
CA PHE A 160 -3.98 -1.77 3.49
C PHE A 160 -3.81 -2.25 4.93
N ALA A 161 -3.02 -1.52 5.72
CA ALA A 161 -2.87 -1.76 7.15
C ALA A 161 -2.96 -0.45 7.94
N ASP A 162 -3.36 -0.55 9.20
CA ASP A 162 -3.35 0.56 10.16
C ASP A 162 -2.03 0.64 10.95
N MET A 163 -1.16 -0.38 10.84
CA MET A 163 0.18 -0.42 11.42
C MET A 163 1.25 -0.15 10.37
N VAL A 164 2.02 0.94 10.50
CA VAL A 164 3.01 1.35 9.49
C VAL A 164 4.01 0.24 9.18
N SER A 165 4.56 -0.43 10.20
CA SER A 165 5.64 -1.41 9.99
C SER A 165 5.16 -2.69 9.31
N LYS A 166 3.85 -2.98 9.35
CA LYS A 166 3.28 -4.09 8.58
C LYS A 166 3.33 -3.80 7.08
N SER A 167 2.89 -2.61 6.69
CA SER A 167 2.97 -2.16 5.28
C SER A 167 4.44 -1.93 4.86
N ALA A 168 5.29 -1.41 5.75
CA ALA A 168 6.69 -1.14 5.47
C ALA A 168 7.50 -2.40 5.08
N ASN A 169 7.14 -3.58 5.60
CA ASN A 169 7.76 -4.84 5.20
C ASN A 169 7.60 -5.16 3.70
N TYR A 170 6.57 -4.60 3.04
CA TYR A 170 6.37 -4.75 1.59
C TYR A 170 7.27 -3.83 0.75
N CYS A 171 8.03 -2.92 1.37
CA CYS A 171 9.01 -2.10 0.66
C CYS A 171 10.25 -2.90 0.25
N TRP A 172 10.53 -4.04 0.89
CA TRP A 172 11.70 -4.89 0.62
C TRP A 172 13.05 -4.13 0.66
N THR A 173 13.17 -3.19 1.59
CA THR A 173 14.43 -2.48 1.86
C THR A 173 15.46 -3.41 2.52
N SER A 174 16.71 -2.97 2.58
CA SER A 174 17.81 -3.72 3.22
C SER A 174 18.84 -2.78 3.85
N LYS A 175 19.79 -3.31 4.62
CA LYS A 175 20.89 -2.50 5.18
C LYS A 175 21.69 -1.75 4.10
N GLN A 176 21.84 -2.36 2.91
CA GLN A 176 22.58 -1.77 1.78
C GLN A 176 21.72 -0.78 0.97
N SER A 177 20.39 -0.91 1.03
CA SER A 177 19.44 -0.03 0.36
C SER A 177 18.29 0.26 1.33
N PRO A 178 18.51 1.14 2.32
CA PRO A 178 17.57 1.36 3.42
C PRO A 178 16.42 2.30 3.07
N GLU A 179 16.45 2.95 1.90
CA GLU A 179 15.43 3.89 1.51
C GLU A 179 14.26 3.19 0.81
N GLY A 180 13.05 3.47 1.28
CA GLY A 180 11.81 2.93 0.70
C GLY A 180 10.77 4.02 0.47
N LEU A 181 9.78 3.67 -0.36
CA LEU A 181 8.59 4.48 -0.59
C LEU A 181 7.37 3.80 0.03
N MET A 182 6.46 4.61 0.59
CA MET A 182 5.19 4.17 1.14
C MET A 182 4.07 5.14 0.73
N LEU A 183 2.83 4.65 0.75
CA LEU A 183 1.63 5.45 0.52
C LEU A 183 0.78 5.53 1.78
N LEU A 184 0.11 6.66 1.92
CA LEU A 184 -1.12 6.79 2.71
C LEU A 184 -2.26 7.09 1.76
N CYS A 185 -3.30 6.28 1.84
CA CYS A 185 -4.50 6.42 1.02
C CYS A 185 -5.71 6.66 1.91
N GLU A 186 -6.57 7.59 1.52
CA GLU A 186 -7.94 7.63 2.01
C GLU A 186 -8.69 6.47 1.35
N VAL A 187 -9.17 5.55 2.19
CA VAL A 187 -9.90 4.36 1.76
C VAL A 187 -11.32 4.45 2.30
N ALA A 188 -12.29 4.47 1.39
CA ALA A 188 -13.71 4.42 1.72
C ALA A 188 -14.08 2.98 2.07
N LEU A 189 -14.06 2.64 3.36
CA LEU A 189 -14.28 1.26 3.81
C LEU A 189 -15.75 0.91 3.95
N GLY A 190 -16.61 1.91 4.26
CA GLY A 190 -18.01 1.66 4.54
C GLY A 190 -18.23 0.65 5.66
N LYS A 191 -19.34 -0.07 5.55
CA LYS A 191 -19.59 -1.26 6.36
C LYS A 191 -18.62 -2.38 5.96
N MET A 192 -17.75 -2.76 6.90
CA MET A 192 -16.74 -3.80 6.72
C MET A 192 -17.29 -5.19 7.07
N TYR A 193 -16.87 -6.21 6.34
CA TYR A 193 -17.02 -7.61 6.74
C TYR A 193 -15.80 -8.05 7.56
N GLU A 194 -16.00 -8.40 8.82
CA GLU A 194 -14.90 -8.82 9.71
C GLU A 194 -14.56 -10.30 9.53
N CYS A 195 -13.28 -10.58 9.28
CA CYS A 195 -12.72 -11.92 9.14
C CYS A 195 -11.62 -12.16 10.17
N TYR A 196 -11.60 -13.35 10.76
CA TYR A 196 -10.63 -13.73 11.80
C TYR A 196 -9.62 -14.79 11.30
N LYS A 197 -9.90 -15.38 10.13
CA LYS A 197 -9.08 -16.40 9.46
C LYS A 197 -9.10 -16.16 7.96
N ALA A 198 -8.13 -16.71 7.25
CA ALA A 198 -8.08 -16.65 5.79
C ALA A 198 -9.41 -17.13 5.18
N THR A 199 -9.99 -16.32 4.29
CA THR A 199 -11.32 -16.53 3.70
C THR A 199 -11.29 -16.13 2.23
N SER A 200 -11.80 -16.95 1.33
CA SER A 200 -11.78 -16.63 -0.11
C SER A 200 -12.89 -15.64 -0.48
N LEU A 201 -12.55 -14.36 -0.62
CA LEU A 201 -13.48 -13.28 -0.92
C LEU A 201 -13.12 -12.54 -2.23
N SER A 202 -14.11 -11.93 -2.84
CA SER A 202 -14.02 -11.13 -4.06
C SER A 202 -15.18 -10.13 -4.12
N ALA A 203 -15.11 -9.14 -5.01
CA ALA A 203 -16.21 -8.20 -5.24
C ALA A 203 -17.57 -8.88 -5.49
N SER A 204 -17.57 -10.08 -6.09
CA SER A 204 -18.80 -10.78 -6.47
C SER A 204 -19.41 -11.64 -5.35
N ASN A 205 -18.68 -11.91 -4.27
CA ASN A 205 -19.14 -12.78 -3.18
C ASN A 205 -19.07 -12.13 -1.79
N LEU A 206 -18.82 -10.81 -1.73
CA LEU A 206 -18.91 -10.06 -0.48
C LEU A 206 -20.31 -10.19 0.12
N PRO A 207 -20.43 -10.35 1.45
CA PRO A 207 -21.72 -10.35 2.12
C PRO A 207 -22.54 -9.10 1.81
N ASN A 208 -23.85 -9.29 1.60
CA ASN A 208 -24.75 -8.20 1.24
C ASN A 208 -24.67 -7.02 2.22
N GLY A 209 -24.55 -5.83 1.67
CA GLY A 209 -24.46 -4.57 2.42
C GLY A 209 -23.07 -4.28 3.01
N THR A 210 -22.04 -5.06 2.66
CA THR A 210 -20.64 -4.75 2.99
C THR A 210 -19.90 -4.21 1.77
N HIS A 211 -18.89 -3.36 2.00
CA HIS A 211 -18.15 -2.66 0.95
C HIS A 211 -16.66 -3.07 0.91
N SER A 212 -16.15 -3.51 2.05
CA SER A 212 -14.77 -3.90 2.25
C SER A 212 -14.66 -5.03 3.28
N VAL A 213 -13.47 -5.58 3.45
CA VAL A 213 -13.16 -6.62 4.43
C VAL A 213 -12.15 -6.08 5.43
N LYS A 214 -12.35 -6.43 6.70
CA LYS A 214 -11.38 -6.21 7.77
C LYS A 214 -10.87 -7.57 8.26
N GLY A 215 -9.60 -7.86 8.02
CA GLY A 215 -8.90 -8.93 8.72
C GLY A 215 -8.62 -8.48 10.15
N CYS A 216 -9.29 -9.05 11.15
CA CYS A 216 -9.18 -8.64 12.54
C CYS A 216 -7.92 -9.25 13.18
N GLY A 217 -6.87 -8.45 13.38
CA GLY A 217 -5.64 -8.87 14.04
C GLY A 217 -5.73 -8.86 15.57
N SER A 218 -4.78 -9.49 16.25
CA SER A 218 -4.69 -9.48 17.73
C SER A 218 -4.24 -8.13 18.29
N THR A 219 -3.61 -7.29 17.46
CA THR A 219 -3.13 -5.95 17.81
C THR A 219 -3.76 -4.91 16.87
N MET A 220 -4.17 -3.78 17.42
CA MET A 220 -4.69 -2.62 16.69
C MET A 220 -4.17 -1.31 17.31
N PRO A 221 -4.15 -0.18 16.59
CA PRO A 221 -3.90 1.12 17.21
C PRO A 221 -4.97 1.46 18.24
N ASP A 222 -4.59 2.04 19.38
CA ASP A 222 -5.52 2.40 20.47
C ASP A 222 -6.63 3.35 19.96
N PRO A 223 -7.91 2.92 19.98
CA PRO A 223 -9.03 3.76 19.54
C PRO A 223 -9.17 5.08 20.32
N LYS A 224 -8.61 5.18 21.53
CA LYS A 224 -8.61 6.42 22.33
C LYS A 224 -7.68 7.48 21.78
N GLU A 225 -6.70 7.10 20.97
CA GLU A 225 -5.72 8.00 20.35
C GLU A 225 -6.05 8.33 18.90
N TYR A 226 -7.15 7.77 18.36
CA TYR A 226 -7.61 8.06 17.01
C TYR A 226 -7.77 9.56 16.79
N TYR A 227 -7.41 9.98 15.59
CA TYR A 227 -7.50 11.36 15.18
C TYR A 227 -8.44 11.49 14.00
N TYR A 228 -9.33 12.49 14.09
CA TYR A 228 -10.24 12.84 13.01
C TYR A 228 -9.83 14.20 12.47
N THR A 229 -9.67 14.29 11.16
CA THR A 229 -9.52 15.56 10.48
C THR A 229 -10.84 16.34 10.50
N ASN A 230 -10.79 17.63 10.16
CA ASN A 230 -11.99 18.49 10.14
C ASN A 230 -13.08 18.02 9.15
N ASP A 231 -12.70 17.30 8.10
CA ASP A 231 -13.58 16.69 7.10
C ASP A 231 -14.03 15.27 7.46
N GLY A 232 -13.68 14.77 8.65
CA GLY A 232 -14.19 13.50 9.19
C GLY A 232 -13.39 12.26 8.78
N LEU A 233 -12.26 12.41 8.09
CA LEU A 233 -11.34 11.31 7.78
C LEU A 233 -10.68 10.81 9.08
N LEU A 234 -10.83 9.51 9.35
CA LEU A 234 -10.17 8.85 10.48
C LEU A 234 -8.72 8.54 10.13
N ILE A 235 -7.78 9.04 10.92
CA ILE A 235 -6.40 8.59 10.99
C ILE A 235 -6.31 7.68 12.22
N PRO A 236 -6.23 6.34 12.07
CA PRO A 236 -6.19 5.41 13.19
C PRO A 236 -4.78 5.40 13.82
N MET A 237 -4.31 6.57 14.26
CA MET A 237 -3.07 6.72 14.98
C MET A 237 -3.27 6.36 16.46
N GLY A 238 -2.30 5.67 17.04
CA GLY A 238 -2.36 5.20 18.42
C GLY A 238 -1.34 4.10 18.65
N HIS A 239 -0.91 3.93 19.90
CA HIS A 239 0.00 2.84 20.21
C HIS A 239 -0.71 1.49 20.02
N GLY A 240 0.06 0.47 19.62
CA GLY A 240 -0.48 -0.88 19.48
C GLY A 240 -0.99 -1.44 20.81
N VAL A 241 -2.30 -1.74 20.87
CA VAL A 241 -2.99 -2.39 22.00
C VAL A 241 -3.63 -3.69 21.54
N SER A 242 -4.01 -4.54 22.50
CA SER A 242 -4.80 -5.75 22.21
C SER A 242 -6.14 -5.35 21.59
N SER A 243 -6.50 -5.98 20.48
CA SER A 243 -7.79 -5.74 19.82
C SER A 243 -8.97 -6.43 20.52
N GLY A 244 -8.69 -7.37 21.43
CA GLY A 244 -9.70 -8.27 21.99
C GLY A 244 -10.20 -9.35 21.02
N ALA A 245 -9.70 -9.40 19.78
CA ALA A 245 -10.04 -10.44 18.82
C ALA A 245 -9.63 -11.83 19.33
N ARG A 246 -10.60 -12.74 19.46
CA ARG A 246 -10.36 -14.13 19.89
C ARG A 246 -10.19 -15.02 18.68
N GLN A 247 -9.31 -16.01 18.77
CA GLN A 247 -9.11 -17.04 17.74
C GLN A 247 -8.72 -16.50 16.35
N THR A 248 -8.12 -15.31 16.30
CA THR A 248 -7.57 -14.75 15.06
C THR A 248 -6.24 -15.39 14.71
N SER A 249 -6.00 -15.61 13.41
CA SER A 249 -4.68 -16.01 12.87
C SER A 249 -3.81 -14.82 12.47
N LEU A 250 -4.28 -13.58 12.69
CA LEU A 250 -3.61 -12.35 12.28
C LEU A 250 -3.00 -11.63 13.49
N LEU A 251 -1.76 -11.15 13.35
CA LEU A 251 -1.11 -10.34 14.40
C LEU A 251 -1.60 -8.89 14.41
N TYR A 252 -1.91 -8.35 13.23
CA TYR A 252 -2.32 -6.96 13.01
C TYR A 252 -3.44 -6.91 11.98
N ASN A 253 -4.24 -5.84 11.99
CA ASN A 253 -5.36 -5.70 11.08
C ASN A 253 -4.92 -5.66 9.59
N GLU A 254 -5.87 -5.99 8.71
CA GLU A 254 -5.81 -5.75 7.27
C GLU A 254 -7.14 -5.15 6.82
N TYR A 255 -7.08 -4.24 5.85
CA TYR A 255 -8.25 -3.64 5.23
C TYR A 255 -8.17 -3.87 3.73
N ILE A 256 -9.22 -4.46 3.17
CA ILE A 256 -9.23 -4.92 1.79
C ILE A 256 -10.43 -4.33 1.08
N VAL A 257 -10.16 -3.64 -0.02
CA VAL A 257 -11.19 -3.16 -0.95
C VAL A 257 -11.09 -3.91 -2.28
N TYR A 258 -12.25 -4.16 -2.88
CA TYR A 258 -12.39 -4.93 -4.13
C TYR A 258 -12.88 -4.06 -5.30
N ASP A 259 -12.94 -2.74 -5.10
CA ASP A 259 -13.10 -1.72 -6.14
C ASP A 259 -11.99 -0.68 -5.92
N THR A 260 -11.17 -0.46 -6.94
CA THR A 260 -10.05 0.50 -6.88
C THR A 260 -10.53 1.95 -6.76
N ASP A 261 -11.77 2.23 -7.13
CA ASP A 261 -12.34 3.56 -6.99
C ASP A 261 -12.66 3.91 -5.53
N GLN A 262 -12.60 2.95 -4.59
CA GLN A 262 -12.69 3.19 -3.13
C GLN A 262 -11.41 3.80 -2.55
N ILE A 263 -10.41 4.09 -3.39
CA ILE A 263 -9.07 4.50 -2.97
C ILE A 263 -8.77 5.88 -3.55
N ASN A 264 -8.29 6.77 -2.69
CA ASN A 264 -7.74 8.06 -3.06
C ASN A 264 -6.36 8.21 -2.44
N MET A 265 -5.29 8.24 -3.25
CA MET A 265 -3.94 8.42 -2.74
C MET A 265 -3.81 9.85 -2.20
N LYS A 266 -3.40 9.98 -0.94
CA LYS A 266 -3.25 11.29 -0.28
C LYS A 266 -1.79 11.69 -0.15
N TYR A 267 -0.94 10.73 0.24
CA TYR A 267 0.47 11.01 0.47
C TYR A 267 1.38 9.93 -0.08
N LEU A 268 2.50 10.38 -0.63
CA LEU A 268 3.69 9.59 -0.91
C LEU A 268 4.75 9.95 0.12
N LEU A 269 5.32 8.93 0.77
CA LEU A 269 6.31 9.08 1.82
C LEU A 269 7.62 8.48 1.34
N ARG A 270 8.71 9.24 1.48
CA ARG A 270 10.08 8.74 1.38
C ARG A 270 10.58 8.44 2.78
N ILE A 271 10.86 7.18 3.07
CA ILE A 271 11.17 6.70 4.41
C ILE A 271 12.55 6.04 4.41
N ASP A 272 13.33 6.36 5.45
CA ASP A 272 14.61 5.74 5.74
C ASP A 272 14.43 4.64 6.80
N PHE A 273 14.75 3.40 6.42
CA PHE A 273 14.70 2.22 7.29
C PHE A 273 16.02 2.09 8.04
N GLN A 274 15.99 2.45 9.32
CA GLN A 274 17.15 2.43 10.18
C GLN A 274 17.28 1.06 10.85
N TYR A 275 17.93 0.13 10.15
CA TYR A 275 18.18 -1.22 10.64
C TYR A 275 19.11 -1.23 11.85
N LYS A 276 18.80 -2.09 12.83
CA LYS A 276 19.71 -2.36 13.95
C LYS A 276 20.94 -3.11 13.45
N TYR A 277 22.11 -2.69 13.92
CA TYR A 277 23.38 -3.38 13.67
C TYR A 277 23.57 -4.54 14.64
#